data_AF-A0A1M2Z8W7-F1
#
_entry.id   AF-A0A1M2Z8W7-F1
#
_cell.length_a   1.000
_cell.length_b   1.000
_cell.length_c   1.000
_cell.angle_alpha   90.00
_cell.angle_beta   90.00
_cell.angle_gamma   90.00
#
_symmetry.space_group_name_H-M   'P 1'
#
loop_
_entity.id
_entity.type
_entity.pdbx_description
1 polymer ?
#
loop_
_entity_poly.entity_id
_entity_poly.type
_entity_poly.pdbx_seq_one_letter_code
_entity_poly.pdbx_strand_id
1 'polypeptide(L)'
;MVLAYTIYLNEVFMKTLKKVVRGLTVLGGVAFITWFLIMWFDYDSIIPPNAIEYHTKEEITNFYRENKALLNSVKDSVLSSKSLLRALDRSNEGDIDVWFQSDKKYFDEEQWVNIVSVFENLHPYMIMMERKGRPLIFYMPFGSLEEDDTTKRTYLYWFPNEEEREYHEKPGVFPDGVFTQLDEGWYIVEETDTR
;
A
#
# COMPACT_ATOMS: atom_id res chain seq x y z
N MET A 1 -44.62 -46.51 -31.34
CA MET A 1 -43.17 -46.79 -31.19
C MET A 1 -42.33 -45.51 -31.14
N VAL A 2 -42.56 -44.54 -32.04
CA VAL A 2 -41.82 -43.25 -32.08
C VAL A 2 -41.93 -42.44 -30.79
N LEU A 3 -43.15 -42.30 -30.22
CA LEU A 3 -43.38 -41.48 -29.02
C LEU A 3 -42.60 -41.96 -27.77
N ALA A 4 -42.51 -43.29 -27.57
CA ALA A 4 -41.81 -43.89 -26.43
C ALA A 4 -40.29 -43.72 -26.54
N TYR A 5 -39.75 -43.76 -27.75
CA TYR A 5 -38.33 -43.54 -28.02
C TYR A 5 -37.94 -42.07 -27.78
N THR A 6 -38.80 -41.12 -28.17
CA THR A 6 -38.59 -39.68 -27.92
C THR A 6 -38.63 -39.34 -26.42
N ILE A 7 -39.55 -39.95 -25.66
CA ILE A 7 -39.62 -39.78 -24.20
C ILE A 7 -38.38 -40.35 -23.51
N TYR A 8 -37.94 -41.54 -23.91
CA TYR A 8 -36.74 -42.18 -23.37
C TYR A 8 -35.47 -41.35 -23.62
N LEU A 9 -35.29 -40.83 -24.85
CA LEU A 9 -34.15 -39.98 -25.19
C LEU A 9 -34.15 -38.67 -24.38
N ASN A 10 -35.31 -38.05 -24.16
CA ASN A 10 -35.43 -36.85 -23.34
C ASN A 10 -35.09 -37.12 -21.87
N GLU A 11 -35.50 -38.27 -21.30
CA GLU A 11 -35.12 -38.65 -19.93
C GLU A 11 -33.62 -38.86 -19.78
N VAL A 12 -32.99 -39.56 -20.74
CA VAL A 12 -31.55 -39.82 -20.73
C VAL A 12 -30.78 -38.51 -20.88
N PHE A 13 -31.20 -37.63 -21.80
CA PHE A 13 -30.62 -36.31 -21.99
C PHE A 13 -30.71 -35.45 -20.72
N MET A 14 -31.88 -35.38 -20.08
CA MET A 14 -32.07 -34.62 -18.85
C MET A 14 -31.25 -35.15 -17.67
N LYS A 15 -31.04 -36.47 -17.56
CA LYS A 15 -30.15 -37.07 -16.55
C LYS A 15 -28.68 -36.72 -16.79
N THR A 16 -28.23 -36.74 -18.06
CA THR A 16 -26.87 -36.36 -18.43
C THR A 16 -26.64 -34.86 -18.22
N LEU A 17 -27.58 -34.02 -18.63
CA LEU A 17 -27.51 -32.57 -18.43
C LEU A 17 -27.41 -32.19 -16.95
N LYS A 18 -28.21 -32.82 -16.07
CA LYS A 18 -28.11 -32.61 -14.61
C LYS A 18 -26.73 -33.00 -14.05
N LYS A 19 -26.12 -34.09 -14.54
CA LYS A 19 -24.76 -34.49 -14.12
C LYS A 19 -23.70 -33.50 -14.60
N VAL A 20 -23.80 -33.02 -15.85
CA VAL A 20 -22.89 -32.03 -16.42
C VAL A 20 -23.00 -30.69 -15.67
N VAL A 21 -24.22 -30.20 -15.44
CA VAL A 21 -24.45 -28.97 -14.68
C VAL A 21 -23.89 -29.10 -13.27
N ARG A 22 -24.15 -30.22 -12.57
CA ARG A 22 -23.59 -30.45 -11.23
C ARG A 22 -22.06 -30.47 -11.22
N GLY A 23 -21.44 -31.08 -12.24
CA GLY A 23 -19.99 -31.07 -12.42
C GLY A 23 -19.43 -29.66 -12.62
N LEU A 24 -20.06 -28.85 -13.48
CA LEU A 24 -19.68 -27.46 -13.71
C LEU A 24 -19.87 -26.59 -12.46
N THR A 25 -20.94 -26.79 -11.69
CA THR A 25 -21.16 -26.07 -10.42
C THR A 25 -20.07 -26.38 -9.40
N VAL A 26 -19.66 -27.65 -9.27
CA VAL A 26 -18.56 -28.04 -8.37
C VAL A 26 -17.23 -27.45 -8.82
N LEU A 27 -16.91 -27.53 -10.12
CA LEU A 27 -15.69 -26.92 -10.67
C LEU A 27 -15.66 -25.41 -10.49
N GLY A 28 -16.79 -24.72 -10.73
CA GLY A 28 -16.93 -23.29 -10.48
C GLY A 28 -16.74 -22.93 -9.01
N GLY A 29 -17.32 -23.71 -8.10
CA GLY A 29 -17.14 -23.53 -6.66
C GLY A 29 -15.69 -23.73 -6.22
N VAL A 30 -15.01 -24.76 -6.72
CA VAL A 30 -13.58 -24.99 -6.44
C VAL A 30 -12.73 -23.86 -6.99
N ALA A 31 -12.95 -23.42 -8.23
CA ALA A 31 -12.21 -22.31 -8.83
C ALA A 31 -12.41 -21.00 -8.04
N PHE A 32 -13.64 -20.73 -7.58
CA PHE A 32 -13.94 -19.56 -6.75
C PHE A 32 -13.25 -19.64 -5.38
N ILE A 33 -13.27 -20.80 -4.72
CA ILE A 33 -12.58 -21.01 -3.45
C ILE A 33 -11.07 -20.87 -3.64
N THR A 34 -10.48 -21.46 -4.67
CA THR A 34 -9.05 -21.30 -4.96
C THR A 34 -8.69 -19.86 -5.26
N TRP A 35 -9.49 -19.14 -6.05
CA TRP A 35 -9.28 -17.71 -6.31
C TRP A 35 -9.38 -16.87 -5.02
N PHE A 36 -10.39 -17.13 -4.19
CA PHE A 36 -10.55 -16.48 -2.90
C PHE A 36 -9.38 -16.77 -1.94
N LEU A 37 -8.93 -18.02 -1.88
CA LEU A 37 -7.77 -18.41 -1.08
C LEU A 37 -6.49 -17.75 -1.59
N ILE A 38 -6.29 -17.66 -2.92
CA ILE A 38 -5.15 -16.90 -3.48
C ILE A 38 -5.26 -15.45 -3.02
N MET A 39 -6.37 -14.75 -3.23
CA MET A 39 -6.49 -13.37 -2.76
C MET A 39 -6.31 -13.20 -1.25
N TRP A 40 -6.71 -14.19 -0.45
CA TRP A 40 -6.62 -14.14 1.01
C TRP A 40 -5.20 -14.44 1.53
N PHE A 41 -4.43 -15.29 0.83
CA PHE A 41 -3.10 -15.73 1.25
C PHE A 41 -1.95 -15.12 0.43
N ASP A 42 -2.25 -14.46 -0.69
CA ASP A 42 -1.30 -13.73 -1.55
C ASP A 42 -1.25 -12.24 -1.18
N TYR A 43 -1.48 -11.93 0.10
CA TYR A 43 -1.22 -10.60 0.64
C TYR A 43 0.29 -10.46 0.86
N ASP A 44 1.01 -10.19 -0.23
CA ASP A 44 2.47 -10.15 -0.30
C ASP A 44 3.03 -8.79 0.15
N SER A 45 2.53 -8.27 1.27
CA SER A 45 3.01 -7.00 1.85
C SER A 45 4.39 -7.17 2.46
N ILE A 46 5.17 -6.09 2.52
CA ILE A 46 6.53 -6.12 3.08
C ILE A 46 6.49 -6.49 4.56
N ILE A 47 5.56 -5.91 5.32
CA ILE A 47 5.18 -6.31 6.68
C ILE A 47 3.70 -6.66 6.73
N PRO A 48 3.26 -7.57 7.60
CA PRO A 48 1.85 -7.90 7.70
C PRO A 48 1.05 -6.71 8.27
N PRO A 49 -0.23 -6.51 7.91
CA PRO A 49 -1.02 -5.35 8.33
C PRO A 49 -1.11 -5.13 9.85
N ASN A 50 -1.05 -6.20 10.63
CA ASN A 50 -1.09 -6.14 12.09
C ASN A 50 0.23 -5.71 12.73
N ALA A 51 1.31 -5.59 11.96
CA ALA A 51 2.59 -5.05 12.40
C ALA A 51 2.69 -3.53 12.20
N ILE A 52 1.71 -2.89 11.53
CA ILE A 52 1.69 -1.44 11.35
C ILE A 52 1.34 -0.80 12.70
N GLU A 53 2.20 0.11 13.17
CA GLU A 53 2.06 0.73 14.49
C GLU A 53 1.88 2.25 14.38
N TYR A 54 1.06 2.81 15.28
CA TYR A 54 1.07 4.25 15.52
C TYR A 54 2.33 4.60 16.32
N HIS A 55 3.01 5.66 15.91
CA HIS A 55 4.15 6.20 16.63
C HIS A 55 3.93 7.67 16.97
N THR A 56 4.27 8.04 18.20
CA THR A 56 4.32 9.43 18.65
C THR A 56 5.42 10.20 17.95
N LYS A 57 5.34 11.54 17.97
CA LYS A 57 6.41 12.41 17.49
C LYS A 57 7.75 12.11 18.15
N GLU A 58 7.76 11.84 19.45
CA GLU A 58 8.97 11.51 20.20
C GLU A 58 9.60 10.19 19.72
N GLU A 59 8.79 9.16 19.47
CA GLU A 59 9.24 7.88 18.93
C GLU A 59 9.81 8.04 17.51
N ILE A 60 9.10 8.74 16.62
CA ILE A 60 9.59 9.02 15.26
C ILE A 60 10.89 9.84 15.29
N THR A 61 11.00 10.80 16.22
CA THR A 61 12.24 11.58 16.41
C THR A 61 13.41 10.67 16.78
N ASN A 62 13.20 9.70 17.67
CA ASN A 62 14.23 8.74 18.07
C ASN A 62 14.58 7.80 16.91
N PHE A 63 13.58 7.22 16.25
CA PHE A 63 13.79 6.38 15.08
C PHE A 63 14.56 7.09 13.98
N TYR A 64 14.24 8.35 13.71
CA TYR A 64 14.95 9.17 12.74
C TYR A 64 16.43 9.30 13.10
N ARG A 65 16.74 9.60 14.37
CA ARG A 65 18.13 9.76 14.82
C ARG A 65 18.92 8.46 14.73
N GLU A 66 18.31 7.35 15.12
CA GLU A 66 18.93 6.02 15.11
C GLU A 66 19.13 5.49 13.69
N ASN A 67 18.24 5.83 12.76
CA ASN A 67 18.20 5.28 11.40
C ASN A 67 18.48 6.33 10.31
N LYS A 68 19.04 7.48 10.64
CA LYS A 68 19.21 8.63 9.72
C LYS A 68 19.87 8.25 8.39
N ALA A 69 20.93 7.45 8.43
CA ALA A 69 21.64 7.03 7.22
C ALA A 69 20.78 6.12 6.34
N LEU A 70 20.07 5.17 6.95
CA LEU A 70 19.14 4.26 6.28
C LEU A 70 18.00 5.04 5.62
N LEU A 71 17.35 5.94 6.37
CA LEU A 71 16.25 6.77 5.88
C LEU A 71 16.65 7.65 4.69
N ASN A 72 17.83 8.27 4.73
CA ASN A 72 18.33 9.03 3.59
C ASN A 72 18.62 8.13 2.38
N SER A 73 19.22 6.94 2.60
CA SER A 73 19.47 5.98 1.52
C SER A 73 18.17 5.51 0.86
N VAL A 74 17.14 5.19 1.64
CA VAL A 74 15.82 4.78 1.12
C VAL A 74 15.15 5.92 0.37
N LYS A 75 15.10 7.11 0.95
CA LYS A 75 14.59 8.32 0.28
C LYS A 75 15.28 8.53 -1.07
N ASP A 76 16.62 8.51 -1.12
CA ASP A 76 17.38 8.71 -2.35
C ASP A 76 17.09 7.62 -3.39
N SER A 77 16.98 6.37 -2.95
CA SER A 77 16.65 5.23 -3.82
C SER A 77 15.26 5.37 -4.44
N VAL A 78 14.26 5.74 -3.63
CA VAL A 78 12.88 5.96 -4.08
C VAL A 78 12.81 7.13 -5.06
N LEU A 79 13.35 8.29 -4.69
CA LEU A 79 13.26 9.50 -5.49
C LEU A 79 14.10 9.45 -6.78
N SER A 80 15.12 8.59 -6.85
CA SER A 80 15.95 8.41 -8.05
C SER A 80 15.58 7.20 -8.92
N SER A 81 14.67 6.33 -8.46
CA SER A 81 14.27 5.14 -9.21
C SER A 81 13.54 5.51 -10.51
N LYS A 82 14.22 5.33 -11.65
CA LYS A 82 13.66 5.61 -12.98
C LYS A 82 12.45 4.74 -13.31
N SER A 83 12.43 3.50 -12.82
CA SER A 83 11.33 2.56 -13.06
C SER A 83 10.12 2.94 -12.21
N LEU A 84 10.31 3.32 -10.95
CA LEU A 84 9.23 3.82 -10.10
C LEU A 84 8.66 5.14 -10.61
N LEU A 85 9.51 6.09 -11.02
CA LEU A 85 9.08 7.35 -11.62
C LEU A 85 8.22 7.14 -12.88
N ARG A 86 8.58 6.16 -13.72
CA ARG A 86 7.75 5.80 -14.88
C ARG A 86 6.43 5.16 -14.49
N ALA A 87 6.37 4.47 -13.35
CA ALA A 87 5.13 3.91 -12.83
C ALA A 87 4.23 5.02 -12.28
N LEU A 88 4.80 5.97 -11.53
CA LEU A 88 4.14 7.20 -11.08
C LEU A 88 3.54 7.98 -12.26
N ASP A 89 4.32 8.24 -13.30
CA ASP A 89 3.85 8.96 -14.49
C ASP A 89 2.69 8.23 -15.22
N ARG A 90 2.48 6.94 -14.95
CA ARG A 90 1.39 6.12 -15.53
C ARG A 90 0.16 6.00 -14.64
N SER A 91 0.29 6.17 -13.32
CA SER A 91 -0.84 6.03 -12.39
C SER A 91 -1.87 7.14 -12.58
N ASN A 92 -1.44 8.32 -13.04
CA ASN A 92 -2.25 9.56 -13.12
C ASN A 92 -2.83 10.03 -11.77
N GLU A 93 -2.46 9.40 -10.65
CA GLU A 93 -2.90 9.75 -9.30
C GLU A 93 -2.01 10.85 -8.69
N GLY A 94 -0.80 10.98 -9.24
CA GLY A 94 0.18 11.96 -8.80
C GLY A 94 0.99 11.49 -7.60
N ASP A 95 0.71 10.31 -7.06
CA ASP A 95 1.51 9.58 -6.07
C ASP A 95 1.65 8.10 -6.45
N ILE A 96 2.58 7.42 -5.77
CA ILE A 96 2.79 5.98 -5.85
C ILE A 96 3.34 5.46 -4.53
N ASP A 97 2.80 4.34 -4.09
CA ASP A 97 3.20 3.60 -2.90
C ASP A 97 4.23 2.50 -3.20
N VAL A 98 5.04 2.19 -2.18
CA VAL A 98 5.87 1.00 -2.05
C VAL A 98 5.45 0.32 -0.76
N TRP A 99 4.89 -0.87 -0.86
CA TRP A 99 4.34 -1.64 0.28
C TRP A 99 4.24 -3.15 0.05
N PHE A 100 4.36 -3.63 -1.20
CA PHE A 100 4.32 -5.05 -1.55
C PHE A 100 5.71 -5.57 -1.94
N GLN A 101 5.99 -6.84 -1.69
CA GLN A 101 7.24 -7.48 -2.14
C GLN A 101 7.40 -7.39 -3.66
N SER A 102 6.29 -7.37 -4.41
CA SER A 102 6.32 -7.19 -5.88
C SER A 102 6.90 -5.83 -6.33
N ASP A 103 6.98 -4.84 -5.44
CA ASP A 103 7.59 -3.53 -5.71
C ASP A 103 9.11 -3.60 -5.80
N LYS A 104 9.73 -4.72 -5.38
CA LYS A 104 11.15 -5.02 -5.61
C LYS A 104 11.58 -4.81 -7.06
N LYS A 105 10.69 -5.01 -8.03
CA LYS A 105 10.94 -4.78 -9.47
C LYS A 105 11.43 -3.36 -9.80
N TYR A 106 11.21 -2.38 -8.91
CA TYR A 106 11.63 -0.99 -9.09
C TYR A 106 13.04 -0.70 -8.57
N PHE A 107 13.66 -1.63 -7.85
CA PHE A 107 14.88 -1.42 -7.09
C PHE A 107 15.90 -2.54 -7.37
N ASP A 108 17.17 -2.23 -7.16
CA ASP A 108 18.18 -3.28 -7.06
C ASP A 108 18.14 -3.96 -5.68
N GLU A 109 18.99 -4.98 -5.49
CA GLU A 109 18.98 -5.77 -4.25
C GLU A 109 19.36 -4.94 -3.02
N GLU A 110 20.34 -4.06 -3.12
CA GLU A 110 20.81 -3.24 -1.99
C GLU A 110 19.74 -2.23 -1.59
N GLN A 111 19.17 -1.55 -2.58
CA GLN A 111 18.05 -0.62 -2.38
C GLN A 111 16.85 -1.32 -1.74
N TRP A 112 16.52 -2.53 -2.22
CA TRP A 112 15.39 -3.30 -1.70
C TRP A 112 15.61 -3.74 -0.25
N VAL A 113 16.82 -4.23 0.09
CA VAL A 113 17.16 -4.60 1.47
C VAL A 113 16.99 -3.40 2.40
N ASN A 114 17.47 -2.21 2.00
CA ASN A 114 17.31 -1.00 2.81
C ASN A 114 15.83 -0.62 3.00
N ILE A 115 15.01 -0.74 1.95
CA ILE A 115 13.56 -0.52 2.02
C ILE A 115 12.92 -1.48 3.03
N VAL A 116 13.20 -2.78 2.91
CA VAL A 116 12.67 -3.80 3.84
C VAL A 116 13.12 -3.52 5.28
N SER A 117 14.37 -3.12 5.50
CA SER A 117 14.86 -2.75 6.83
C SER A 117 14.14 -1.53 7.41
N VAL A 118 13.69 -0.56 6.61
CA VAL A 118 12.83 0.51 7.12
C VAL A 118 11.49 -0.04 7.60
N PHE A 119 10.88 -0.97 6.86
CA PHE A 119 9.64 -1.61 7.29
C PHE A 119 9.80 -2.44 8.57
N GLU A 120 10.89 -3.20 8.70
CA GLU A 120 11.17 -4.04 9.87
C GLU A 120 11.52 -3.23 11.13
N ASN A 121 12.14 -2.05 10.98
CA ASN A 121 12.60 -1.25 12.12
C ASN A 121 11.59 -0.19 12.55
N LEU A 122 10.82 0.38 11.62
CA LEU A 122 9.97 1.55 11.86
C LEU A 122 8.48 1.28 11.66
N HIS A 123 8.11 0.12 11.10
CA HIS A 123 6.73 -0.27 10.85
C HIS A 123 5.81 0.79 10.19
N PRO A 124 6.27 1.57 9.18
CA PRO A 124 5.38 2.44 8.44
C PRO A 124 4.32 1.62 7.70
N TYR A 125 3.17 2.23 7.44
CA TYR A 125 2.13 1.61 6.63
C TYR A 125 2.61 1.41 5.19
N MET A 126 3.25 2.43 4.62
CA MET A 126 3.81 2.41 3.27
C MET A 126 4.90 3.48 3.12
N ILE A 127 5.68 3.37 2.05
CA ILE A 127 6.58 4.43 1.61
C ILE A 127 5.98 5.09 0.37
N MET A 128 5.95 6.41 0.34
CA MET A 128 5.28 7.18 -0.70
C MET A 128 6.24 8.09 -1.46
N MET A 129 6.00 8.19 -2.76
CA MET A 129 6.57 9.21 -3.63
C MET A 129 5.44 9.96 -4.32
N GLU A 130 5.46 11.29 -4.27
CA GLU A 130 4.44 12.12 -4.91
C GLU A 130 5.06 13.15 -5.88
N ARG A 131 4.39 13.34 -7.03
CA ARG A 131 4.62 14.37 -8.04
C ARG A 131 3.30 14.84 -8.66
N LYS A 132 2.62 15.80 -8.01
CA LYS A 132 1.39 16.44 -8.52
C LYS A 132 1.68 17.69 -9.36
N GLY A 133 2.57 17.56 -10.34
CA GLY A 133 3.06 18.68 -11.16
C GLY A 133 4.03 19.62 -10.43
N ARG A 134 4.50 19.18 -9.25
CA ARG A 134 5.45 19.86 -8.37
C ARG A 134 6.73 19.03 -8.20
N PRO A 135 7.81 19.57 -7.60
CA PRO A 135 8.95 18.78 -7.19
C PRO A 135 8.56 17.50 -6.42
N LEU A 136 9.40 16.47 -6.52
CA LEU A 136 9.15 15.21 -5.83
C LEU A 136 9.22 15.38 -4.31
N ILE A 137 8.27 14.77 -3.62
CA ILE A 137 8.32 14.59 -2.17
C ILE A 137 8.39 13.10 -1.84
N PHE A 138 8.87 12.81 -0.63
CA PHE A 138 8.93 11.47 -0.07
C PHE A 138 8.24 11.49 1.29
N TYR A 139 7.41 10.51 1.61
CA TYR A 139 6.82 10.42 2.94
C TYR A 139 6.44 9.01 3.35
N MET A 140 6.25 8.81 4.64
CA MET A 140 5.84 7.54 5.24
C MET A 140 4.72 7.79 6.25
N PRO A 141 3.48 7.38 5.96
CA PRO A 141 2.43 7.30 6.98
C PRO A 141 2.71 6.14 7.95
N PHE A 142 2.44 6.37 9.23
CA PHE A 142 2.40 5.33 10.26
C PHE A 142 0.96 4.88 10.54
N GLY A 143 0.79 3.92 11.45
CA GLY A 143 -0.52 3.50 11.92
C GLY A 143 -1.29 4.64 12.60
N SER A 144 -2.61 4.48 12.70
CA SER A 144 -3.48 5.44 13.38
C SER A 144 -3.79 5.02 14.81
N LEU A 145 -3.92 6.00 15.70
CA LEU A 145 -4.42 5.81 17.07
C LEU A 145 -5.84 6.38 17.17
N GLU A 146 -6.82 5.52 17.44
CA GLU A 146 -8.19 5.92 17.74
C GLU A 146 -8.35 6.17 19.25
N GLU A 147 -8.68 7.41 19.64
CA GLU A 147 -8.95 7.81 21.01
C GLU A 147 -10.27 8.61 21.06
N ASP A 148 -11.26 8.09 21.76
CA ASP A 148 -12.62 8.65 21.83
C ASP A 148 -13.20 8.93 20.42
N ASP A 149 -13.58 10.18 20.14
CA ASP A 149 -14.09 10.64 18.84
C ASP A 149 -12.97 11.21 17.94
N THR A 150 -11.70 10.96 18.28
CA THR A 150 -10.53 11.46 17.54
C THR A 150 -9.70 10.35 16.93
N THR A 151 -9.16 10.61 15.74
CA THR A 151 -8.16 9.75 15.10
C THR A 151 -6.86 10.54 14.94
N LYS A 152 -5.79 10.02 15.53
CA LYS A 152 -4.44 10.60 15.43
C LYS A 152 -3.63 9.83 14.40
N ARG A 153 -2.89 10.56 13.57
CA ARG A 153 -1.95 9.99 12.61
C ARG A 153 -0.65 10.76 12.64
N THR A 154 0.43 10.05 12.36
CA THR A 154 1.76 10.63 12.23
C THR A 154 2.39 10.22 10.93
N TYR A 155 3.20 11.13 10.41
CA TYR A 155 3.89 10.97 9.14
C TYR A 155 5.33 11.44 9.28
N LEU A 156 6.24 10.77 8.58
CA LEU A 156 7.59 11.28 8.36
C LEU A 156 7.72 11.73 6.91
N TYR A 157 7.84 13.04 6.69
CA TYR A 157 7.98 13.68 5.38
C TYR A 157 9.42 14.09 5.11
N TRP A 158 9.77 14.06 3.82
CA TRP A 158 10.89 14.82 3.26
C TRP A 158 10.41 15.71 2.12
N PHE A 159 10.76 17.00 2.21
CA PHE A 159 10.51 18.02 1.20
C PHE A 159 11.82 18.47 0.54
N PRO A 160 11.81 18.73 -0.77
CA PRO A 160 13.00 19.16 -1.49
C PRO A 160 13.39 20.62 -1.23
N ASN A 161 12.46 21.43 -0.73
CA ASN A 161 12.66 22.83 -0.36
C ASN A 161 11.49 23.34 0.50
N GLU A 162 11.66 24.55 1.03
CA GLU A 162 10.67 25.22 1.88
C GLU A 162 9.34 25.51 1.19
N GLU A 163 9.38 25.88 -0.10
CA GLU A 163 8.16 26.20 -0.87
C GLU A 163 7.24 24.98 -0.98
N GLU A 164 7.81 23.79 -1.17
CA GLU A 164 7.03 22.55 -1.17
C GLU A 164 6.45 22.23 0.20
N ARG A 165 7.21 22.45 1.28
CA ARG A 165 6.69 22.28 2.65
C ARG A 165 5.51 23.21 2.91
N GLU A 166 5.66 24.51 2.60
CA GLU A 166 4.60 25.52 2.76
C GLU A 166 3.37 25.25 1.88
N TYR A 167 3.54 24.63 0.71
CA TYR A 167 2.42 24.20 -0.12
C TYR A 167 1.60 23.11 0.56
N HIS A 168 2.24 22.14 1.22
CA HIS A 168 1.56 21.03 1.92
C HIS A 168 0.93 21.43 3.25
N GLU A 169 1.29 22.59 3.81
CA GLU A 169 0.60 23.18 4.97
C GLU A 169 -0.73 23.85 4.60
N LYS A 170 -1.02 24.05 3.30
CA LYS A 170 -2.24 24.74 2.89
C LYS A 170 -3.47 23.86 3.11
N PRO A 171 -4.56 24.44 3.65
CA PRO A 171 -5.81 23.70 3.85
C PRO A 171 -6.26 22.98 2.58
N GLY A 172 -6.52 21.67 2.70
CA GLY A 172 -7.02 20.84 1.60
C GLY A 172 -5.96 20.32 0.63
N VAL A 173 -4.66 20.53 0.88
CA VAL A 173 -3.56 19.92 0.12
C VAL A 173 -3.12 18.57 0.70
N PHE A 174 -3.50 18.29 1.96
CA PHE A 174 -3.21 17.08 2.74
C PHE A 174 -1.75 17.01 3.25
N PRO A 175 -1.53 16.60 4.51
CA PRO A 175 -2.50 16.53 5.63
C PRO A 175 -2.66 17.89 6.33
N ASP A 176 -3.86 18.18 6.88
CA ASP A 176 -4.11 19.34 7.76
C ASP A 176 -3.47 19.06 9.14
N GLY A 177 -2.14 19.10 9.21
CA GLY A 177 -1.36 18.67 10.38
C GLY A 177 -0.40 19.71 10.91
N VAL A 178 0.18 19.42 12.07
CA VAL A 178 1.24 20.23 12.69
C VAL A 178 2.60 19.73 12.21
N PHE A 179 3.36 20.60 11.55
CA PHE A 179 4.68 20.29 11.00
C PHE A 179 5.77 20.60 12.04
N THR A 180 6.60 19.61 12.35
CA THR A 180 7.77 19.75 13.22
C THR A 180 9.03 19.37 12.44
N GLN A 181 9.95 20.31 12.25
CA GLN A 181 11.20 20.03 11.55
C GLN A 181 12.14 19.17 12.39
N LEU A 182 12.70 18.12 11.78
CA LEU A 182 13.71 17.24 12.35
C LEU A 182 15.12 17.58 11.89
N ASP A 183 15.27 17.82 10.60
CA ASP A 183 16.54 18.11 9.92
C ASP A 183 16.28 18.81 8.58
N GLU A 184 17.31 19.08 7.80
CA GLU A 184 17.20 19.61 6.44
C GLU A 184 16.26 18.74 5.59
N GLY A 185 15.13 19.34 5.20
CA GLY A 185 14.08 18.71 4.40
C GLY A 185 13.19 17.71 5.16
N TRP A 186 13.57 17.22 6.34
CA TRP A 186 12.81 16.19 7.08
C TRP A 186 11.88 16.78 8.14
N TYR A 187 10.62 16.36 8.13
CA TYR A 187 9.57 16.86 9.02
C TYR A 187 8.70 15.71 9.55
N ILE A 188 8.29 15.81 10.81
CA ILE A 188 7.17 15.03 11.35
C ILE A 188 5.91 15.84 11.14
N VAL A 189 4.84 15.19 10.69
CA VAL A 189 3.51 15.79 10.62
C VAL A 189 2.56 15.02 11.51
N GLU A 190 1.90 15.72 12.42
CA GLU A 190 0.89 15.18 13.33
C GLU A 190 -0.50 15.65 12.87
N GLU A 191 -1.37 14.72 12.51
CA GLU A 191 -2.77 14.98 12.12
C GLU A 191 -3.71 14.52 13.22
N THR A 192 -4.77 15.30 13.47
CA THR A 192 -5.84 14.91 14.39
C THR A 192 -7.19 15.23 13.76
N ASP A 193 -7.90 14.17 13.37
CA ASP A 193 -9.26 14.26 12.87
C ASP A 193 -10.25 14.05 14.02
N THR A 194 -11.32 14.85 14.06
CA THR A 194 -12.47 14.64 14.95
C THR A 194 -13.64 14.13 14.11
N ARG A 195 -14.26 13.02 14.50
CA ARG A 195 -15.46 12.46 13.85
C ARG A 195 -16.74 13.22 14.21
#